data_AF-A0A538LGS1-F1
#
_entry.id   AF-A0A538LGS1-F1
#
_cell.length_a   1.000
_cell.length_b   1.000
_cell.length_c   1.000
_cell.angle_alpha   90.00
_cell.angle_beta   90.00
_cell.angle_gamma   90.00
#
_symmetry.space_group_name_H-M   'P 1'
#
loop_
_entity.id
_entity.type
_entity.pdbx_description
1 polymer ?
#
loop_
_entity_poly.entity_id
_entity_poly.type
_entity_poly.pdbx_seq_one_letter_code
_entity_poly.pdbx_strand_id
1 'polypeptide(L)'
;MSVVKDPAVGASYHEPSGLDSWLRQLAMRWTTTDERAAGSSRRGPRSHEKWVPEHVFELAEEEIARFLAAMWDCDGYVGARSVFYKTISSQLAVDVQTLLLRLGIRCSVYESHYTAKGGLRTAYQVTPRGTKRFATLIQSHMVTTKRF
;
A
#
# COMPACT_ATOMS: atom_id res chain seq x y z
N MET A 1 -25.63 -11.83 -1.80
CA MET A 1 -25.83 -11.54 -3.23
C MET A 1 -24.76 -12.27 -4.01
N SER A 2 -25.13 -13.31 -4.77
CA SER A 2 -24.22 -14.07 -5.62
C SER A 2 -24.05 -13.31 -6.94
N VAL A 3 -22.82 -12.93 -7.28
CA VAL A 3 -22.54 -12.32 -8.59
C VAL A 3 -22.53 -13.43 -9.63
N VAL A 4 -23.58 -13.50 -10.44
CA VAL A 4 -23.63 -14.38 -11.61
C VAL A 4 -22.80 -13.70 -12.71
N LYS A 5 -21.71 -14.34 -13.13
CA LYS A 5 -20.93 -13.90 -14.30
C LYS A 5 -21.77 -14.11 -15.55
N ASP A 6 -21.96 -13.05 -16.32
CA ASP A 6 -22.55 -13.12 -17.65
C ASP A 6 -21.60 -13.90 -18.59
N PRO A 7 -22.01 -15.08 -19.12
CA PRO A 7 -21.18 -15.90 -19.98
C PRO A 7 -20.87 -15.24 -21.35
N ALA A 8 -21.59 -14.17 -21.72
CA ALA A 8 -21.31 -13.42 -22.95
C ALA A 8 -20.08 -12.49 -22.83
N VAL A 9 -19.64 -12.18 -21.60
CA VAL A 9 -18.41 -11.40 -21.34
C VAL A 9 -17.27 -12.37 -20.99
N GLY A 10 -16.96 -13.25 -21.93
CA GLY A 10 -15.85 -14.20 -21.83
C GLY A 10 -14.51 -13.50 -22.04
N ALA A 11 -14.08 -12.65 -21.11
CA ALA A 11 -12.66 -12.31 -21.05
C ALA A 11 -11.89 -13.61 -20.77
N SER A 12 -11.05 -14.03 -21.72
CA SER A 12 -10.16 -15.17 -21.56
C SER A 12 -9.41 -14.99 -20.25
N TYR A 13 -9.43 -15.99 -19.37
CA TYR A 13 -8.80 -15.92 -18.04
C TYR A 13 -7.30 -15.54 -18.09
N HIS A 14 -6.67 -15.67 -19.26
CA HIS A 14 -5.28 -15.33 -19.52
C HIS A 14 -5.07 -13.96 -20.18
N GLU A 15 -6.11 -13.28 -20.66
CA GLU A 15 -5.98 -11.95 -21.24
C GLU A 15 -5.83 -10.89 -20.13
N PRO A 16 -4.82 -10.01 -20.22
CA PRO A 16 -4.67 -8.94 -19.27
C PRO A 16 -5.87 -8.00 -19.35
N SER A 17 -6.52 -7.76 -18.21
CA SER A 17 -7.56 -6.73 -18.11
C SER A 17 -7.00 -5.37 -18.55
N GLY A 18 -7.87 -4.42 -18.86
CA GLY A 18 -7.43 -3.05 -19.19
C GLY A 18 -6.52 -2.45 -18.11
N LEU A 19 -6.80 -2.74 -16.83
CA LEU A 19 -5.95 -2.36 -15.70
C LEU A 19 -4.59 -3.08 -15.72
N ASP A 20 -4.55 -4.39 -15.95
CA ASP A 20 -3.28 -5.13 -16.01
C ASP A 20 -2.41 -4.63 -17.17
N SER A 21 -3.02 -4.35 -18.32
CA SER A 21 -2.36 -3.76 -19.49
C SER A 21 -1.80 -2.37 -19.20
N TRP A 22 -2.59 -1.50 -18.56
CA TRP A 22 -2.14 -0.17 -18.17
C TRP A 22 -1.00 -0.21 -17.15
N LEU A 23 -1.09 -1.08 -16.12
CA LEU A 23 -0.02 -1.25 -15.14
C LEU A 23 1.28 -1.80 -15.75
N ARG A 24 1.19 -2.62 -16.80
CA ARG A 24 2.37 -3.07 -17.56
C ARG A 24 3.02 -1.92 -18.32
N GLN A 25 2.24 -1.02 -18.93
CA GLN A 25 2.78 0.17 -19.61
C GLN A 25 3.54 1.09 -18.65
N LEU A 26 3.07 1.18 -17.40
CA LEU A 26 3.74 1.93 -16.34
C LEU A 26 4.91 1.18 -15.67
N ALA A 27 5.27 -0.01 -16.17
CA ALA A 27 6.26 -0.91 -15.56
C ALA A 27 5.98 -1.24 -14.07
N MET A 28 4.72 -1.08 -13.62
CA MET A 28 4.26 -1.40 -12.26
C MET A 28 3.83 -2.86 -12.13
N ARG A 29 3.61 -3.55 -13.25
CA ARG A 29 3.28 -4.97 -13.31
C ARG A 29 4.44 -5.74 -13.91
N TRP A 30 5.13 -6.52 -13.08
CA TRP A 30 6.25 -7.33 -13.55
C TRP A 30 5.77 -8.46 -14.45
N THR A 31 6.54 -8.73 -15.49
CA THR A 31 6.43 -9.91 -16.35
C THR A 31 7.56 -10.88 -16.00
N THR A 32 7.51 -12.10 -16.55
CA THR A 32 8.60 -13.07 -16.42
C THR A 32 9.91 -12.59 -17.04
N THR A 33 9.85 -11.63 -17.96
CA THR A 33 11.01 -11.01 -18.62
C THR A 33 11.55 -9.80 -17.85
N ASP A 34 10.86 -9.35 -16.79
CA ASP A 34 11.31 -8.25 -15.96
C ASP A 34 12.49 -8.72 -15.10
N GLU A 35 13.63 -8.01 -15.17
CA GLU A 35 14.82 -8.35 -14.39
C GLU A 35 14.53 -8.39 -12.89
N ARG A 36 13.63 -7.53 -12.41
CA ARG A 36 13.21 -7.45 -10.99
C ARG A 36 12.46 -8.71 -10.56
N ALA A 37 11.84 -9.43 -11.49
CA ALA A 37 11.16 -10.70 -11.20
C ALA A 37 12.14 -11.86 -11.00
N ALA A 38 13.43 -11.69 -11.36
CA ALA A 38 14.51 -12.68 -11.20
C ALA A 38 14.12 -14.08 -11.72
N GLY A 39 13.55 -14.12 -12.93
CA GLY A 39 13.10 -15.36 -13.58
C GLY A 39 11.86 -16.02 -12.95
N SER A 40 11.22 -15.38 -11.98
CA SER A 40 9.98 -15.88 -11.38
C SER A 40 8.73 -15.35 -12.08
N SER A 41 7.62 -16.08 -11.96
CA SER A 41 6.29 -15.66 -12.46
C SER A 41 5.58 -14.63 -11.55
N ARG A 42 6.31 -14.04 -10.60
CA ARG A 42 5.76 -13.02 -9.69
C ARG A 42 5.49 -11.74 -10.44
N ARG A 43 4.38 -11.09 -10.10
CA ARG A 43 3.88 -9.91 -10.80
C ARG A 43 4.20 -8.58 -10.08
N GLY A 44 5.14 -8.63 -9.13
CA GLY A 44 5.55 -7.52 -8.26
C GLY A 44 6.44 -7.99 -7.10
N PRO A 45 6.92 -7.06 -6.26
CA PRO A 45 7.80 -7.35 -5.13
C PRO A 45 7.12 -8.16 -4.03
N ARG A 46 7.91 -8.93 -3.27
CA ARG A 46 7.47 -9.54 -2.01
C ARG A 46 7.17 -8.46 -0.98
N SER A 47 6.39 -8.78 0.04
CA SER A 47 5.96 -7.80 1.06
C SER A 47 7.11 -7.07 1.77
N HIS A 48 8.28 -7.72 1.96
CA HIS A 48 9.47 -7.08 2.55
C HIS A 48 10.31 -6.30 1.54
N GLU A 49 10.08 -6.49 0.25
CA GLU A 49 10.77 -5.83 -0.86
C GLU A 49 9.99 -4.59 -1.34
N LYS A 50 8.75 -4.36 -0.87
CA LYS A 50 7.89 -3.25 -1.32
C LYS A 50 8.48 -1.89 -0.96
N TRP A 51 8.25 -0.89 -1.80
CA TRP A 51 8.62 0.51 -1.63
C TRP A 51 7.57 1.42 -2.28
N VAL A 52 7.64 2.72 -2.01
CA VAL A 52 6.85 3.74 -2.72
C VAL A 52 7.64 4.21 -3.95
N PRO A 53 7.08 4.19 -5.17
CA PRO A 53 7.76 4.72 -6.36
C PRO A 53 8.11 6.21 -6.25
N GLU A 54 9.28 6.61 -6.78
CA GLU A 54 9.83 7.96 -6.64
C GLU A 54 8.85 9.09 -7.02
N HIS A 55 8.17 8.94 -8.17
CA HIS A 55 7.23 9.94 -8.67
C HIS A 55 6.07 10.24 -7.70
N VAL A 56 5.74 9.32 -6.78
CA VAL A 56 4.69 9.54 -5.76
C VAL A 56 5.12 10.63 -4.77
N PHE A 57 6.43 10.74 -4.47
CA PHE A 57 6.97 11.78 -3.60
C PHE A 57 6.92 13.17 -4.23
N GLU A 58 6.78 13.25 -5.56
CA GLU A 58 6.69 14.50 -6.32
C GLU A 58 5.26 15.01 -6.50
N LEU A 59 4.26 14.17 -6.20
CA LEU A 59 2.85 14.53 -6.35
C LEU A 59 2.45 15.72 -5.46
N ALA A 60 1.36 16.39 -5.82
CA ALA A 60 0.75 17.39 -4.96
C ALA A 60 0.17 16.75 -3.67
N GLU A 61 0.00 17.57 -2.63
CA GLU A 61 -0.36 17.09 -1.29
C GLU A 61 -1.66 16.29 -1.27
N GLU A 62 -2.64 16.67 -2.08
CA GLU A 62 -3.95 16.00 -2.11
C GLU A 62 -3.84 14.58 -2.70
N GLU A 63 -3.02 14.39 -3.72
CA GLU A 63 -2.76 13.12 -4.38
C GLU A 63 -1.93 12.19 -3.48
N ILE A 64 -0.96 12.73 -2.74
CA ILE A 64 -0.26 11.99 -1.67
C ILE A 64 -1.27 11.56 -0.60
N ALA A 65 -2.18 12.43 -0.20
CA ALA A 65 -3.19 12.11 0.79
C ALA A 65 -4.14 10.99 0.31
N ARG A 66 -4.57 11.02 -0.96
CA ARG A 66 -5.35 9.94 -1.59
C ARG A 66 -4.58 8.63 -1.69
N PHE A 67 -3.30 8.69 -2.05
CA PHE A 67 -2.42 7.52 -2.08
C PHE A 67 -2.30 6.86 -0.69
N LEU A 68 -2.04 7.66 0.34
CA LEU A 68 -2.00 7.18 1.73
C LEU A 68 -3.37 6.65 2.18
N ALA A 69 -4.48 7.28 1.79
CA ALA A 69 -5.82 6.79 2.11
C ALA A 69 -6.05 5.38 1.57
N ALA A 70 -5.67 5.12 0.31
CA ALA A 70 -5.75 3.80 -0.30
C ALA A 70 -4.84 2.78 0.41
N MET A 71 -3.64 3.17 0.84
CA MET A 71 -2.78 2.30 1.66
C MET A 71 -3.45 1.96 3.01
N TRP A 72 -4.08 2.93 3.65
CA TRP A 72 -4.78 2.73 4.92
C TRP A 72 -6.05 1.91 4.79
N ASP A 73 -6.75 1.99 3.66
CA ASP A 73 -7.89 1.13 3.36
C ASP A 73 -7.48 -0.34 3.35
N CYS A 74 -6.34 -0.66 2.71
CA CYS A 74 -5.81 -2.03 2.59
C CYS A 74 -5.28 -2.59 3.92
N ASP A 75 -4.18 -2.06 4.43
CA ASP A 75 -3.42 -2.66 5.56
C ASP A 75 -3.39 -1.76 6.81
N GLY A 76 -4.06 -0.60 6.75
CA GLY A 76 -4.09 0.36 7.84
C GLY A 76 -5.12 0.04 8.92
N TYR A 77 -4.75 0.37 10.16
CA TYR A 77 -5.66 0.45 11.30
C TYR A 77 -5.98 1.91 11.59
N VAL A 78 -7.26 2.21 11.70
CA VAL A 78 -7.79 3.43 12.30
C VAL A 78 -8.54 2.96 13.54
N GLY A 79 -8.54 3.74 14.60
CA GLY A 79 -9.16 3.42 15.90
C GLY A 79 -9.44 4.70 16.66
N ALA A 80 -10.28 4.65 17.70
CA ALA A 80 -10.64 5.84 18.48
C ALA A 80 -9.43 6.55 19.12
N ARG A 81 -8.40 5.78 19.50
CA ARG A 81 -7.21 6.28 20.22
C ARG A 81 -5.91 6.16 19.44
N SER A 82 -5.88 5.40 18.34
CA SER A 82 -4.67 5.14 17.58
C SER A 82 -4.96 4.90 16.11
N VAL A 83 -4.03 5.36 15.28
CA VAL A 83 -3.98 5.09 13.86
C VAL A 83 -2.60 4.51 13.60
N PHE A 84 -2.50 3.42 12.85
CA PHE A 84 -1.21 2.87 12.48
C PHE A 84 -1.25 2.09 11.16
N TYR A 85 -0.10 1.98 10.51
CA TYR A 85 0.14 1.14 9.34
C TYR A 85 1.25 0.15 9.69
N LYS A 86 1.05 -1.13 9.37
CA LYS A 86 2.04 -2.19 9.64
C LYS A 86 2.58 -2.77 8.34
N THR A 87 3.90 -2.94 8.28
CA THR A 87 4.59 -3.57 7.15
C THR A 87 5.79 -4.38 7.63
N ILE A 88 6.27 -5.30 6.81
CA ILE A 88 7.56 -5.99 7.03
C ILE A 88 8.68 -5.46 6.12
N SER A 89 8.38 -4.46 5.28
CA SER A 89 9.38 -3.72 4.52
C SER A 89 9.84 -2.51 5.32
N SER A 90 11.13 -2.46 5.64
CA SER A 90 11.75 -1.32 6.30
C SER A 90 11.69 -0.07 5.43
N GLN A 91 12.00 -0.22 4.14
CA GLN A 91 11.93 0.85 3.15
C GLN A 91 10.52 1.45 3.08
N LEU A 92 9.49 0.60 2.95
CA LEU A 92 8.10 1.09 2.89
C LEU A 92 7.69 1.82 4.16
N ALA A 93 8.17 1.41 5.34
CA ALA A 93 7.87 2.10 6.59
C ALA A 93 8.47 3.52 6.61
N VAL A 94 9.70 3.66 6.12
CA VAL A 94 10.39 4.96 5.99
C VAL A 94 9.69 5.82 4.92
N ASP A 95 9.36 5.25 3.77
CA ASP A 95 8.65 5.95 2.69
C ASP A 95 7.30 6.52 3.17
N VAL A 96 6.50 5.72 3.87
CA VAL A 96 5.22 6.16 4.44
C VAL A 96 5.43 7.25 5.48
N GLN A 97 6.45 7.12 6.34
CA GLN A 97 6.80 8.19 7.29
C GLN A 97 7.15 9.48 6.56
N THR A 98 7.93 9.43 5.48
CA THR A 98 8.32 10.59 4.67
C THR A 98 7.10 11.27 4.05
N LEU A 99 6.17 10.51 3.46
CA LEU A 99 4.94 11.07 2.90
C LEU A 99 4.04 11.72 3.97
N LEU A 100 3.91 11.09 5.14
CA LEU A 100 3.17 11.69 6.27
C LEU A 100 3.80 13.00 6.72
N LEU A 101 5.14 13.05 6.82
CA LEU A 101 5.87 14.26 7.18
C LEU A 101 5.69 15.37 6.14
N ARG A 102 5.63 15.03 4.84
CA ARG A 102 5.34 15.98 3.76
C ARG A 102 3.96 16.63 3.93
N LEU A 103 2.98 15.90 4.44
CA LEU A 103 1.66 16.43 4.79
C LEU A 103 1.62 17.16 6.15
N GLY A 104 2.77 17.33 6.83
CA GLY A 104 2.85 17.92 8.17
C GLY A 104 2.33 17.02 9.30
N ILE A 105 2.25 15.70 9.06
CA ILE A 105 1.79 14.71 10.05
C ILE A 105 3.01 14.03 10.67
N ARG A 106 3.35 14.42 11.90
CA ARG A 106 4.38 13.73 12.69
C ARG A 106 3.98 12.28 12.95
N CYS A 107 4.92 11.35 12.85
CA CYS A 107 4.70 9.94 13.14
C CYS A 107 5.95 9.28 13.74
N SER A 108 5.74 8.14 14.39
CA SER A 108 6.80 7.27 14.90
C SER A 108 6.83 5.97 14.11
N VAL A 109 8.02 5.43 13.86
CA VAL A 109 8.22 4.06 13.37
C VAL A 109 8.68 3.21 14.55
N TYR A 110 7.91 2.17 14.89
CA TYR A 110 8.29 1.20 15.91
C TYR A 110 8.67 -0.12 15.25
N GLU A 111 9.86 -0.61 15.56
CA GLU A 111 10.35 -1.92 15.11
C GLU A 111 10.00 -2.99 16.15
N SER A 112 9.48 -4.12 15.70
CA SER A 112 9.22 -5.28 16.55
C SER A 112 9.71 -6.58 15.91
N HIS A 113 10.19 -7.48 16.75
CA HIS A 113 10.62 -8.81 16.34
C HIS A 113 9.61 -9.86 16.81
N TYR A 114 9.33 -10.84 15.96
CA TYR A 114 8.43 -11.94 16.26
C TYR A 114 8.90 -13.23 15.60
N THR A 115 8.61 -14.36 16.23
CA THR A 115 8.92 -15.68 15.67
C THR A 115 7.77 -16.11 14.75
N ALA A 116 8.10 -16.46 13.51
CA ALA A 116 7.17 -17.04 12.56
C ALA A 116 7.75 -18.33 11.97
N LYS A 117 6.95 -19.03 11.15
CA LYS A 117 7.44 -20.19 10.41
C LYS A 117 8.64 -19.76 9.53
N GLY A 118 9.80 -20.36 9.78
CA GLY A 118 11.05 -20.02 9.10
C GLY A 118 11.93 -18.96 9.78
N GLY A 119 11.73 -18.69 11.07
CA GLY A 119 12.69 -17.97 11.91
C GLY A 119 12.19 -16.63 12.48
N LEU A 120 13.12 -15.87 13.06
CA LEU A 120 12.87 -14.52 13.57
C LEU A 120 12.54 -13.58 12.40
N ARG A 121 11.48 -12.79 12.55
CA ARG A 121 11.02 -11.80 11.58
C ARG A 121 10.93 -10.44 12.24
N THR A 122 11.08 -9.39 11.44
CA THR A 122 10.93 -8.00 11.86
C THR A 122 9.69 -7.40 11.20
N ALA A 123 8.93 -6.61 11.95
CA ALA A 123 7.86 -5.77 11.46
C ALA A 123 8.05 -4.32 11.91
N TYR A 124 7.46 -3.41 11.15
CA TYR A 124 7.53 -1.98 11.35
C TYR A 124 6.11 -1.43 11.45
N GLN A 125 5.84 -0.69 12.51
CA GLN A 125 4.57 0.00 12.73
C GLN A 125 4.77 1.51 12.63
N VAL A 126 4.17 2.12 11.62
CA VAL A 126 4.11 3.58 11.45
C VAL A 126 2.88 4.11 12.16
N THR A 127 3.05 4.97 13.14
CA THR A 127 1.96 5.52 13.96
C THR A 127 1.91 7.04 13.85
N PRO A 128 0.96 7.61 13.09
CA PRO A 128 0.69 9.05 13.10
C PRO A 128 0.34 9.56 14.49
N ARG A 129 0.95 10.70 14.88
CA ARG A 129 0.68 11.38 16.17
C ARG A 129 -0.30 12.54 16.01
N GLY A 130 -0.53 13.02 14.78
CA GLY A 130 -1.49 14.07 14.47
C GLY A 130 -2.84 13.52 13.99
N THR A 131 -3.58 12.82 14.85
CA THR A 131 -4.83 12.10 14.46
C THR A 131 -5.89 13.01 13.85
N LYS A 132 -6.06 14.24 14.34
CA LYS A 132 -6.98 15.23 13.73
C LYS A 132 -6.57 15.58 12.29
N ARG A 133 -5.27 15.82 12.06
CA ARG A 133 -4.75 16.17 10.72
C ARG A 133 -4.80 14.98 9.77
N PHE A 134 -4.51 13.78 10.27
CA PHE A 134 -4.74 12.53 9.55
C PHE A 134 -6.21 12.39 9.14
N ALA A 135 -7.15 12.63 10.06
CA ALA A 135 -8.58 12.53 9.78
C ALA A 135 -9.01 13.53 8.69
N THR A 136 -8.54 14.77 8.76
CA THR A 136 -8.87 15.83 7.80
C THR A 136 -8.29 15.58 6.42
N LEU A 137 -7.02 15.21 6.32
CA LEU A 137 -6.31 15.13 5.04
C LEU A 137 -6.41 13.75 4.40
N ILE A 138 -6.29 12.66 5.18
CA ILE A 138 -6.17 11.29 4.65
C ILE A 138 -7.49 10.53 4.81
N GLN A 139 -8.06 10.49 6.01
CA GLN A 139 -9.27 9.69 6.28
C GLN A 139 -10.48 10.16 5.48
N SER A 140 -10.55 11.45 5.13
CA SER A 140 -11.59 12.01 4.28
C SER A 140 -11.62 11.42 2.86
N HIS A 141 -10.51 10.84 2.39
CA HIS A 141 -10.41 10.17 1.10
C HIS A 141 -10.51 8.64 1.18
N MET A 142 -10.62 8.06 2.38
CA MET A 142 -10.74 6.62 2.55
C MET A 142 -12.10 6.12 2.07
N VAL A 143 -12.11 5.00 1.33
CA VAL A 143 -13.34 4.36 0.86
C VAL A 143 -13.96 3.51 1.96
N THR A 144 -13.12 2.84 2.76
CA THR A 144 -13.63 2.02 3.86
C THR A 144 -14.15 2.93 4.98
N THR A 145 -15.35 2.63 5.46
CA THR A 145 -15.91 3.33 6.62
C THR A 145 -15.27 2.79 7.90
N LYS A 146 -14.01 3.17 8.15
CA LYS A 146 -13.32 2.93 9.42
C LYS A 146 -13.65 4.09 10.37
N ARG A 147 -14.91 4.12 10.84
CA ARG A 147 -15.39 5.08 11.85
C ARG A 147 -15.37 4.42 13.23
N PHE A 148 -14.94 5.17 14.22
CA PHE A 148 -15.02 4.83 15.64
C PHE A 148 -15.77 5.93 16.35
#